data_AF-A0A2M7K7M6-F1
#
_entry.id   AF-A0A2M7K7M6-F1
#
_cell.length_a   1.000
_cell.length_b   1.000
_cell.length_c   1.000
_cell.angle_alpha   90.00
_cell.angle_beta   90.00
_cell.angle_gamma   90.00
#
_symmetry.space_group_name_H-M   'P 1'
#
loop_
_entity.id
_entity.type
_entity.pdbx_description
1 polymer ?
#
loop_
_entity_poly.entity_id
_entity_poly.type
_entity_poly.pdbx_seq_one_letter_code
_entity_poly.pdbx_strand_id
1 'polypeptide(L)'
;MTQSCDLDNDKVNIVLVCPFYTWSEFIGKADVSFKSRKGQEKLWNSLKKGSEPAYHLLMCDKNNFLKEPIVVVFKDIFGVHISTLKLHLKNAKNCLRLLSPYREHLSQAFARYFMRVGLPQNIPSFPEQFPSSKK
;
A
#
# COMPACT_ATOMS: atom_id res chain seq x y z
N MET A 1 -11.88 -8.35 -1.96
CA MET A 1 -10.52 -8.21 -2.53
C MET A 1 -10.46 -9.08 -3.77
N THR A 2 -10.04 -8.52 -4.90
CA THR A 2 -9.91 -9.27 -6.16
C THR A 2 -8.68 -10.16 -6.10
N GLN A 3 -8.76 -11.35 -6.69
CA GLN A 3 -7.60 -12.24 -6.79
C GLN A 3 -6.66 -11.69 -7.87
N SER A 4 -5.35 -11.91 -7.74
CA SER A 4 -4.38 -11.47 -8.75
C SER A 4 -4.71 -12.02 -10.16
N CYS A 5 -5.30 -13.21 -10.23
CA CYS A 5 -5.78 -13.83 -11.47
C CYS A 5 -6.95 -13.08 -12.14
N ASP A 6 -7.69 -12.23 -11.41
CA ASP A 6 -8.76 -11.42 -11.98
C ASP A 6 -8.23 -10.26 -12.83
N LEU A 7 -6.98 -9.84 -12.58
CA LEU A 7 -6.29 -8.81 -13.39
C LEU A 7 -5.91 -9.34 -14.78
N ASP A 8 -5.48 -10.60 -14.86
CA ASP A 8 -5.05 -11.23 -16.11
C ASP A 8 -6.23 -11.56 -17.04
N ASN A 9 -7.43 -11.70 -16.47
CA ASN A 9 -8.66 -11.99 -17.23
C ASN A 9 -9.49 -10.73 -17.56
N ASP A 10 -8.91 -9.53 -17.40
CA ASP A 10 -9.56 -8.22 -17.62
C ASP A 10 -10.92 -8.06 -16.90
N LYS A 11 -11.12 -8.75 -15.77
CA LYS A 11 -12.35 -8.67 -14.96
C LYS A 11 -12.36 -7.46 -14.02
N VAL A 12 -11.25 -6.73 -13.94
CA VAL A 12 -11.05 -5.63 -13.00
C VAL A 12 -10.52 -4.40 -13.73
N ASN A 13 -11.30 -3.33 -13.68
CA ASN A 13 -10.95 -2.06 -14.31
C ASN A 13 -10.17 -1.12 -13.40
N ILE A 14 -10.37 -1.22 -12.08
CA ILE A 14 -9.73 -0.36 -11.08
C ILE A 14 -8.79 -1.18 -10.20
N VAL A 15 -7.55 -0.74 -10.09
CA VAL A 15 -6.56 -1.29 -9.16
C VAL A 15 -6.21 -0.28 -8.08
N LEU A 16 -5.91 -0.80 -6.88
CA LEU A 16 -5.42 0.02 -5.79
C LEU A 16 -3.91 0.20 -5.92
N VAL A 17 -3.46 1.44 -5.87
CA VAL A 17 -2.04 1.80 -5.82
C VAL A 17 -1.78 2.67 -4.60
N CYS A 18 -0.54 2.68 -4.13
CA CYS A 18 -0.10 3.56 -3.06
C CYS A 18 1.33 4.03 -3.34
N PRO A 19 1.74 5.20 -2.83
CA PRO A 19 3.09 5.69 -3.04
C PRO A 19 4.09 4.90 -2.20
N PHE A 20 5.34 4.96 -2.64
CA PHE A 20 6.50 4.61 -1.82
C PHE A 20 7.50 5.76 -1.87
N TYR A 21 8.37 5.82 -0.87
CA TYR A 21 9.45 6.79 -0.78
C TYR A 21 10.75 6.07 -0.46
N THR A 22 11.88 6.59 -0.92
CA THR A 22 13.17 6.14 -0.38
C THR A 22 13.25 6.47 1.11
N TRP A 23 14.12 5.79 1.85
CA TRP A 23 14.33 6.06 3.26
C TRP A 23 14.61 7.55 3.52
N SER A 24 15.51 8.15 2.73
CA SER A 24 15.84 9.56 2.85
C SER A 24 14.66 10.49 2.58
N GLU A 25 13.85 10.21 1.55
CA GLU A 25 12.64 10.99 1.24
C GLU A 25 11.59 10.85 2.35
N PHE A 26 11.42 9.64 2.88
CA PHE A 26 10.47 9.36 3.96
C PHE A 26 10.84 10.11 5.23
N ILE A 27 12.11 10.06 5.65
CA ILE A 27 12.63 10.81 6.80
C ILE A 27 12.56 12.32 6.58
N GLY A 28 12.81 12.80 5.37
CA GLY A 28 12.69 14.22 5.02
C GLY A 28 11.28 14.78 5.30
N LYS A 29 10.25 13.94 5.08
CA LYS A 29 8.83 14.24 5.31
C LYS A 29 8.33 13.88 6.71
N ALA A 30 9.13 13.16 7.51
CA ALA A 30 8.73 12.74 8.84
C ALA A 30 8.84 13.89 9.87
N ASP A 31 8.16 13.71 11.01
CA ASP A 31 8.24 14.64 12.14
C ASP A 31 9.68 14.88 12.61
N VAL A 32 9.92 16.07 13.16
CA VAL A 32 11.25 16.51 13.62
C VAL A 32 11.87 15.52 14.62
N SER A 33 11.06 14.87 15.45
CA SER A 33 11.50 13.85 16.42
C SER A 33 12.21 12.65 15.75
N PHE A 34 11.83 12.30 14.53
CA PHE A 34 12.41 11.22 13.74
C PHE A 34 13.60 11.64 12.89
N LYS A 35 13.97 12.93 12.87
CA LYS A 35 15.16 13.40 12.12
C LYS A 35 16.47 13.09 12.84
N SER A 36 16.45 13.00 14.17
CA SER A 36 17.62 12.58 14.96
C SER A 36 17.97 11.11 14.71
N ARG A 37 19.25 10.74 14.82
CA ARG A 37 19.70 9.34 14.66
C ARG A 37 18.91 8.36 15.53
N LYS A 38 18.74 8.69 16.81
CA LYS A 38 17.97 7.87 17.77
C LYS A 38 16.50 7.75 17.36
N GLY A 39 15.92 8.82 16.83
CA GLY A 39 14.56 8.82 16.28
C GLY A 39 14.43 7.91 15.07
N GLN A 40 15.36 8.00 14.12
CA GLN A 40 15.42 7.12 12.94
C GLN A 40 15.57 5.65 13.33
N GLU A 41 16.46 5.32 14.26
CA GLU A 41 16.65 3.95 14.76
C GLU A 41 15.38 3.40 15.43
N LYS A 42 14.68 4.24 16.21
CA LYS A 42 13.39 3.86 16.81
C LYS A 42 12.33 3.59 15.74
N LEU A 43 12.21 4.49 14.76
CA LEU A 43 11.25 4.35 13.66
C LEU A 43 11.55 3.11 12.81
N TRP A 44 12.80 2.91 12.43
CA TRP A 44 13.27 1.73 11.70
C TRP A 44 12.88 0.43 12.41
N ASN A 45 13.13 0.36 13.72
CA ASN A 45 12.76 -0.81 14.52
C ASN A 45 11.24 -1.00 14.61
N SER A 46 10.46 0.09 14.67
CA SER A 46 8.98 0.04 14.65
C SER A 46 8.46 -0.53 13.33
N LEU A 47 8.99 -0.04 12.20
CA LEU A 47 8.65 -0.51 10.86
C LEU A 47 9.03 -1.98 10.66
N LYS A 48 10.24 -2.37 11.07
CA LYS A 48 10.72 -3.76 10.98
C LYS A 48 9.83 -4.74 11.77
N LYS A 49 9.29 -4.31 12.91
CA LYS A 49 8.37 -5.11 13.73
C LYS A 49 6.93 -5.11 13.22
N GLY A 50 6.59 -4.28 12.24
CA GLY A 50 5.21 -4.08 11.79
C GLY A 50 4.34 -3.34 12.80
N SER A 51 4.95 -2.61 13.74
CA SER A 51 4.25 -1.83 14.76
C SER A 51 3.57 -0.57 14.21
N GLU A 52 3.95 -0.14 13.01
CA GLU A 52 3.30 0.93 12.25
C GLU A 52 2.53 0.36 11.04
N PRO A 53 1.27 -0.05 11.17
CA PRO A 53 0.58 -0.76 10.09
C PRO A 53 0.35 0.09 8.85
N ALA A 54 0.40 1.42 8.96
CA ALA A 54 0.24 2.33 7.83
C ALA A 54 1.47 2.33 6.88
N TYR A 55 2.56 1.70 7.29
CA TYR A 55 3.83 1.70 6.54
C TYR A 55 4.38 0.28 6.40
N HIS A 56 5.08 0.03 5.30
CA HIS A 56 5.79 -1.23 5.09
C HIS A 56 7.18 -0.98 4.51
N LEU A 57 8.20 -1.54 5.17
CA LEU A 57 9.60 -1.39 4.78
C LEU A 57 10.01 -2.50 3.81
N LEU A 58 10.54 -2.11 2.64
CA LEU A 58 11.16 -3.02 1.67
C LEU A 58 12.65 -2.69 1.56
N MET A 59 13.50 -3.71 1.68
CA MET A 59 14.96 -3.56 1.63
C MET A 59 15.47 -3.46 0.19
N CYS A 60 16.71 -2.97 0.06
CA CYS A 60 17.43 -2.94 -1.22
C CYS A 60 17.48 -4.33 -1.87
N ASP A 61 17.44 -4.37 -3.19
CA ASP A 61 17.60 -5.61 -3.94
C ASP A 61 19.08 -6.01 -4.06
N LYS A 62 19.34 -7.29 -4.31
CA LYS A 62 20.70 -7.83 -4.44
C LYS A 62 21.48 -7.23 -5.63
N ASN A 63 20.79 -6.72 -6.64
CA ASN A 63 21.40 -6.14 -7.83
C ASN A 63 21.57 -4.62 -7.72
N ASN A 64 21.28 -4.03 -6.55
CA ASN A 64 21.46 -2.63 -6.23
C ASN A 64 20.71 -1.66 -7.19
N PHE A 65 19.57 -2.09 -7.74
CA PHE A 65 18.65 -1.20 -8.46
C PHE A 65 18.05 -0.16 -7.49
N LEU A 66 17.75 -0.58 -6.26
CA LEU A 66 17.37 0.26 -5.14
C LEU A 66 18.59 0.49 -4.24
N LYS A 67 19.13 1.71 -4.29
CA LYS A 67 20.28 2.12 -3.46
C LYS A 67 19.92 2.34 -1.99
N GLU A 68 18.63 2.53 -1.72
CA GLU A 68 18.10 2.75 -0.38
C GLU A 68 16.86 1.88 -0.16
N PRO A 69 16.58 1.47 1.10
CA PRO A 69 15.30 0.89 1.46
C PRO A 69 14.16 1.84 1.10
N ILE A 70 13.02 1.28 0.73
CA ILE A 70 11.81 2.06 0.44
C ILE A 70 10.74 1.80 1.49
N VAL A 71 9.94 2.83 1.77
CA VAL A 71 8.80 2.76 2.67
C VAL A 71 7.53 2.92 1.85
N VAL A 72 6.73 1.85 1.78
CA VAL A 72 5.40 1.84 1.16
C VAL A 72 4.39 2.45 2.13
N VAL A 73 3.52 3.32 1.65
CA VAL A 73 2.63 4.14 2.48
C VAL A 73 1.18 3.77 2.23
N PHE A 74 0.61 2.92 3.09
CA PHE A 74 -0.75 2.41 2.92
C PHE A 74 -1.86 3.40 3.29
N LYS A 75 -1.54 4.53 3.94
CA LYS A 75 -2.54 5.57 4.25
C LYS A 75 -3.02 6.35 3.02
N ASP A 76 -2.23 6.36 1.95
CA ASP A 76 -2.49 7.16 0.75
C ASP A 76 -2.80 6.24 -0.45
N ILE A 77 -3.96 5.58 -0.40
CA ILE A 77 -4.40 4.64 -1.44
C ILE A 77 -5.21 5.36 -2.51
N PHE A 78 -4.91 5.07 -3.77
CA PHE A 78 -5.62 5.58 -4.93
C PHE A 78 -6.20 4.43 -5.75
N GLY A 79 -7.45 4.58 -6.19
CA GLY A 79 -8.01 3.72 -7.23
C GLY A 79 -7.62 4.28 -8.59
N VAL A 80 -6.89 3.48 -9.39
CA VAL A 80 -6.45 3.88 -10.73
C VAL A 80 -6.94 2.88 -11.75
N HIS A 81 -7.38 3.37 -12.90
CA HIS A 81 -7.80 2.48 -13.98
C HIS A 81 -6.60 1.70 -14.54
N ILE A 82 -6.75 0.39 -14.71
CA ILE A 82 -5.65 -0.49 -15.13
C ILE A 82 -5.10 -0.10 -16.50
N SER A 83 -5.93 0.45 -17.39
CA SER A 83 -5.48 0.93 -18.70
C SER A 83 -4.50 2.11 -18.59
N THR A 84 -4.67 3.00 -17.60
CA THR A 84 -3.75 4.11 -17.34
C THR A 84 -2.37 3.58 -16.96
N LEU A 85 -2.31 2.56 -16.10
CA LEU A 85 -1.05 1.92 -15.71
C LEU A 85 -0.43 1.16 -16.88
N LYS A 86 -1.22 0.39 -17.65
CA LYS A 86 -0.74 -0.31 -18.85
C LYS A 86 -0.14 0.69 -19.86
N LEU A 87 -0.76 1.85 -20.07
CA LEU A 87 -0.23 2.91 -20.94
C LEU A 87 1.08 3.48 -20.41
N HIS A 88 1.16 3.78 -19.11
CA HIS A 88 2.38 4.27 -18.48
C HIS A 88 3.55 3.27 -18.61
N LEU A 89 3.28 1.98 -18.40
CA LEU A 89 4.27 0.91 -18.49
C LEU A 89 4.81 0.69 -19.91
N LYS A 90 4.00 0.94 -20.96
CA LYS A 90 4.48 0.87 -22.36
C LYS A 90 5.63 1.85 -22.64
N ASN A 91 5.66 2.98 -21.94
CA ASN A 91 6.69 4.01 -22.09
C ASN A 91 7.84 3.87 -21.07
N ALA A 92 7.69 2.96 -20.10
CA ALA A 92 8.70 2.76 -19.06
C ALA A 92 9.85 1.91 -19.60
N LYS A 93 11.09 2.42 -19.49
CA LYS A 93 12.29 1.67 -19.89
C LYS A 93 12.52 0.42 -19.03
N ASN A 94 12.22 0.53 -17.74
CA ASN A 94 12.39 -0.54 -16.76
C ASN A 94 11.20 -0.56 -15.80
N CYS A 95 10.70 -1.76 -15.47
CA CYS A 95 9.66 -1.97 -14.48
C CYS A 95 10.15 -2.94 -13.42
N LEU A 96 10.35 -2.43 -12.21
CA LEU A 96 10.73 -3.25 -11.06
C LEU A 96 9.51 -4.02 -10.55
N ARG A 97 9.71 -5.31 -10.28
CA ARG A 97 8.67 -6.21 -9.77
C ARG A 97 9.13 -6.89 -8.51
N LEU A 98 8.24 -6.98 -7.52
CA LEU A 98 8.49 -7.79 -6.34
C LEU A 98 8.35 -9.27 -6.72
N LEU A 99 9.40 -10.04 -6.43
CA LEU A 99 9.37 -11.49 -6.53
C LEU A 99 8.75 -12.09 -5.26
N SER A 100 8.26 -13.32 -5.35
CA SER A 100 7.90 -14.09 -4.15
C SER A 100 9.16 -14.35 -3.30
N PRO A 101 9.10 -14.29 -1.96
CA PRO A 101 7.93 -14.12 -1.08
C PRO A 101 7.54 -12.65 -0.79
N TYR A 102 8.29 -11.67 -1.30
CA TYR A 102 8.13 -10.26 -0.94
C TYR A 102 6.78 -9.68 -1.38
N ARG A 103 6.27 -10.13 -2.53
CA ARG A 103 4.93 -9.76 -3.00
C ARG A 103 3.84 -10.22 -2.03
N GLU A 104 3.95 -11.45 -1.51
CA GLU A 104 3.00 -12.00 -0.56
C GLU A 104 3.09 -11.28 0.79
N HIS A 105 4.30 -10.95 1.25
CA HIS A 105 4.51 -10.17 2.47
C HIS A 105 3.87 -8.78 2.38
N LEU A 106 4.06 -8.07 1.26
CA LEU A 106 3.44 -6.76 1.04
C LEU A 106 1.91 -6.87 1.05
N SER A 107 1.37 -7.88 0.35
CA SER A 107 -0.08 -8.13 0.29
C SER A 107 -0.67 -8.41 1.67
N GLN A 108 0.01 -9.21 2.48
CA GLN A 108 -0.40 -9.49 3.86
C GLN A 108 -0.28 -8.26 4.78
N ALA A 109 0.75 -7.45 4.61
CA ALA A 109 0.90 -6.21 5.38
C ALA A 109 -0.24 -5.22 5.05
N PHE A 110 -0.58 -5.09 3.77
CA PHE A 110 -1.71 -4.29 3.32
C PHE A 110 -3.05 -4.79 3.88
N ALA A 111 -3.29 -6.11 3.83
CA ALA A 111 -4.51 -6.70 4.38
C ALA A 111 -4.66 -6.41 5.89
N ARG A 112 -3.56 -6.51 6.66
CA ARG A 112 -3.55 -6.19 8.10
C ARG A 112 -3.90 -4.73 8.37
N TYR A 113 -3.36 -3.81 7.57
CA TYR A 113 -3.71 -2.38 7.65
C TYR A 113 -5.21 -2.16 7.41
N PHE A 114 -5.75 -2.71 6.32
CA PHE A 114 -7.14 -2.51 5.92
C PHE A 114 -8.13 -3.12 6.94
N MET A 115 -7.84 -4.32 7.45
CA MET A 115 -8.68 -4.98 8.47
C MET A 115 -8.74 -4.19 9.78
N ARG A 116 -7.67 -3.49 10.16
CA ARG A 116 -7.63 -2.69 11.39
C ARG A 116 -8.54 -1.46 11.32
N VAL A 117 -8.76 -0.90 10.13
CA VAL A 117 -9.58 0.31 9.93
C VAL A 117 -11.05 0.01 9.59
N GLY A 118 -11.37 -1.21 9.16
CA GLY A 118 -12.68 -1.59 8.62
C GLY A 118 -13.48 -2.59 9.44
N LEU A 119 -13.29 -2.68 10.76
CA LEU A 119 -14.05 -3.61 11.60
C LEU A 119 -15.56 -3.26 11.56
N PRO A 120 -16.43 -4.20 11.14
CA PRO A 120 -17.87 -3.95 11.07
C PRO A 120 -18.42 -3.67 12.48
N GLN A 121 -19.18 -2.59 12.60
CA GLN A 121 -19.95 -2.29 13.79
C GLN A 121 -21.31 -3.01 13.74
N ASN A 122 -21.96 -3.14 14.89
CA ASN A 122 -23.30 -3.70 14.95
C ASN A 122 -24.29 -2.68 14.35
N ILE A 123 -24.55 -2.77 13.04
CA ILE A 123 -25.45 -1.87 12.33
C ILE A 123 -26.88 -2.43 12.49
N PRO A 124 -27.84 -1.64 13.01
CA PRO A 124 -29.23 -2.07 13.09
C PRO A 124 -29.84 -2.27 11.69
N SER A 125 -30.95 -3.00 11.64
CA SER A 125 -31.69 -3.27 10.40
C SER A 125 -32.10 -1.99 9.66
N PHE A 126 -32.26 -2.11 8.34
CA PHE A 126 -32.66 -1.00 7.46
C PHE A 126 -33.94 -0.30 7.99
N PRO A 127 -33.90 1.02 8.25
CA PRO A 127 -35.06 1.75 8.77
C PRO A 127 -36.21 1.81 7.75
N GLU A 128 -37.44 1.55 8.19
CA GLU A 128 -38.66 1.66 7.37
C GLU A 128 -38.94 3.09 6.84
N GLN A 129 -38.21 4.08 7.36
CA GLN A 129 -38.42 5.51 7.09
C GLN A 129 -37.79 5.97 5.77
N PHE A 130 -36.95 5.15 5.13
CA PHE A 130 -36.38 5.51 3.83
C PHE A 130 -37.41 5.29 2.72
N PRO A 131 -37.76 6.34 1.95
CA PRO A 131 -38.82 6.24 0.94
C PRO A 131 -38.45 5.21 -0.12
N SER A 132 -39.34 4.25 -0.35
CA SER A 132 -39.22 3.36 -1.51
C SER A 132 -39.33 4.21 -2.77
N SER A 133 -38.28 4.23 -3.60
CA SER A 133 -38.38 4.74 -4.95
C SER A 133 -39.30 3.81 -5.74
N LYS A 134 -40.61 4.04 -5.67
CA LYS A 134 -41.57 3.39 -6.55
C LYS A 134 -41.33 3.96 -7.96
N LYS A 135 -40.81 3.09 -8.84
CA LYS A 135 -40.87 3.28 -10.29
C LYS A 135 -42.31 3.16 -10.77
#